data_AF-A0A1W0X311-F1
#
_entry.id   AF-A0A1W0X311-F1
#
_cell.length_a   1.000
_cell.length_b   1.000
_cell.length_c   1.000
_cell.angle_alpha   90.00
_cell.angle_beta   90.00
_cell.angle_gamma   90.00
#
_symmetry.space_group_name_H-M   'P 1'
#
loop_
_entity.id
_entity.type
_entity.pdbx_description
1 polymer ?
#
loop_
_entity_poly.entity_id
_entity_poly.type
_entity_poly.pdbx_seq_one_letter_code
_entity_poly.pdbx_strand_id
1 'polypeptide(L)'
;MESALCKVLGIPAKKGESDRTLHPQCQQQRNAPRIVAFQIGYANMMDKYAARIVQTVQSVELAVDKVFGDQIQAWKSRMDSAQSHKKPKEIRPDASSLTVDNDGLELRHFTSDSLARQLKFAALLPGLEDFDELTKSNVAVGWKWLAFFLIHMSPYATEKETFLMIGPSLEHRLSSKWLRQIAEPELLSYFYSVFVKFRDIGLNQTETYLFLIVTLLEPVKASTGGASAGLSGKKTKSEVLYRHYADVFFYALKSRALGSAESAVVCRKLTEIRESSIRSLRRIHRHYLRNLFNGSIPYRAISSQGPVTVHDALTSSIYSDDLANNLDAVNASCPLTFNSNLF
;
A
#
# COMPACT_ATOMS: atom_id res chain seq x y z
N MET A 1 -41.87 0.82 9.22
CA MET A 1 -40.98 1.40 8.19
C MET A 1 -40.78 0.43 7.02
N GLU A 2 -41.87 -0.21 6.56
CA GLU A 2 -41.91 -1.16 5.43
C GLU A 2 -43.16 -0.87 4.56
N SER A 3 -43.38 0.41 4.22
CA SER A 3 -44.58 0.83 3.45
C SER A 3 -44.24 1.77 2.28
N ALA A 4 -42.95 2.02 2.02
CA ALA A 4 -42.53 3.00 1.01
C ALA A 4 -42.03 2.38 -0.32
N LEU A 5 -42.17 1.06 -0.54
CA LEU A 5 -41.61 0.38 -1.72
C LEU A 5 -42.63 -0.13 -2.76
N CYS A 6 -43.92 0.17 -2.60
CA CYS A 6 -44.94 -0.20 -3.60
C CYS A 6 -45.32 0.93 -4.58
N LYS A 7 -44.77 2.15 -4.46
CA LYS A 7 -45.17 3.29 -5.30
C LYS A 7 -44.31 3.55 -6.54
N VAL A 8 -43.25 2.77 -6.80
CA VAL A 8 -42.30 3.05 -7.90
C VAL A 8 -42.62 2.29 -9.20
N LEU A 9 -43.52 1.30 -9.20
CA LEU A 9 -43.67 0.40 -10.38
C LEU A 9 -44.91 0.58 -11.26
N GLY A 10 -45.79 1.56 -11.01
CA GLY A 10 -46.79 2.00 -12.01
C GLY A 10 -47.61 0.88 -12.70
N ILE A 11 -48.05 -0.15 -11.96
CA ILE A 11 -48.87 -1.24 -12.51
C ILE A 11 -50.35 -0.93 -12.24
N PRO A 12 -51.22 -0.85 -13.27
CA PRO A 12 -52.62 -0.52 -13.07
C PRO A 12 -53.37 -1.69 -12.41
N ALA A 13 -54.26 -1.34 -11.47
CA ALA A 13 -55.20 -2.26 -10.87
C ALA A 13 -56.13 -2.84 -11.95
N LYS A 14 -55.98 -4.13 -12.25
CA LYS A 14 -57.00 -4.91 -12.97
C LYS A 14 -57.78 -5.77 -11.97
N LYS A 15 -59.03 -5.36 -11.74
CA LYS A 15 -60.14 -6.20 -11.32
C LYS A 15 -60.36 -7.30 -12.37
N GLY A 16 -60.57 -8.52 -11.91
CA GLY A 16 -60.95 -9.65 -12.76
C GLY A 16 -60.67 -10.97 -12.05
N GLU A 17 -61.59 -11.37 -11.18
CA GLU A 17 -61.71 -12.74 -10.70
C GLU A 17 -61.78 -13.70 -11.89
N SER A 18 -60.91 -14.70 -11.87
CA SER A 18 -61.09 -15.97 -12.56
C SER A 18 -60.35 -17.00 -11.75
N ASP A 19 -61.12 -17.83 -11.04
CA ASP A 19 -60.69 -19.03 -10.35
C ASP A 19 -59.76 -19.88 -11.25
N ARG A 20 -58.48 -19.87 -10.92
CA ARG A 20 -57.52 -20.91 -11.28
C ARG A 20 -56.64 -21.14 -10.07
N THR A 21 -57.12 -21.99 -9.17
CA THR A 21 -56.31 -22.70 -8.18
C THR A 21 -55.28 -23.55 -8.91
N LEU A 22 -54.16 -22.92 -9.28
CA LEU A 22 -52.96 -23.61 -9.75
C LEU A 22 -52.40 -24.39 -8.56
N HIS A 23 -52.43 -25.72 -8.69
CA HIS A 23 -51.84 -26.65 -7.72
C HIS A 23 -50.40 -26.19 -7.35
N PRO A 24 -50.08 -25.95 -6.06
CA PRO A 24 -48.77 -25.48 -5.63
C PRO A 24 -47.62 -26.42 -6.03
N GLN A 25 -47.90 -27.71 -6.25
CA GLN A 25 -46.95 -28.69 -6.78
C GLN A 25 -46.52 -28.44 -8.23
N CYS A 26 -47.37 -27.80 -9.05
CA CYS A 26 -47.08 -27.54 -10.46
C CYS A 26 -46.20 -26.28 -10.67
N GLN A 27 -46.19 -25.34 -9.71
CA GLN A 27 -45.27 -24.19 -9.72
C GLN A 27 -43.87 -24.54 -9.19
N GLN A 28 -43.75 -25.48 -8.25
CA GLN A 28 -42.45 -25.97 -7.76
C GLN A 28 -41.66 -26.71 -8.85
N GLN A 29 -42.32 -27.52 -9.69
CA GLN A 29 -41.66 -28.23 -10.79
C GLN A 29 -41.18 -27.31 -11.93
N ARG A 30 -41.84 -26.17 -12.18
CA ARG A 30 -41.42 -25.21 -13.22
C ARG A 30 -40.24 -24.33 -12.79
N ASN A 31 -40.05 -24.12 -11.49
CA ASN A 31 -38.98 -23.28 -10.96
C ASN A 31 -37.69 -24.06 -10.63
N ALA A 32 -37.78 -25.36 -10.35
CA ALA A 32 -36.62 -26.20 -10.06
C ALA A 32 -35.52 -26.15 -11.15
N PRO A 33 -35.82 -26.22 -12.47
CA PRO A 33 -34.80 -26.14 -13.52
C PRO A 33 -34.11 -24.77 -13.57
N ARG A 34 -34.84 -23.69 -13.26
CA ARG A 34 -34.30 -22.32 -13.23
C ARG A 34 -33.39 -22.10 -12.02
N ILE A 35 -33.76 -22.65 -10.86
CA ILE A 35 -32.95 -22.59 -9.63
C ILE A 35 -31.67 -23.40 -9.82
N VAL A 36 -31.74 -24.61 -10.40
CA VAL A 36 -30.57 -25.44 -10.69
C VAL A 36 -29.65 -24.76 -11.72
N ALA A 37 -30.20 -24.19 -12.80
CA ALA A 37 -29.40 -23.44 -13.77
C ALA A 37 -28.71 -22.21 -13.15
N PHE A 38 -29.40 -21.47 -12.27
CA PHE A 38 -28.80 -20.38 -11.51
C PHE A 38 -27.68 -20.88 -10.58
N GLN A 39 -27.91 -21.96 -9.82
CA GLN A 39 -26.91 -22.54 -8.92
C GLN A 39 -25.66 -22.99 -9.67
N ILE A 40 -25.81 -23.68 -10.80
CA ILE A 40 -24.70 -24.09 -11.65
C ILE A 40 -23.97 -22.87 -12.24
N GLY A 41 -24.72 -21.88 -12.73
CA GLY A 41 -24.14 -20.64 -13.26
C GLY A 41 -23.37 -19.85 -12.19
N TYR A 42 -23.91 -19.78 -10.97
CA TYR A 42 -23.27 -19.15 -9.82
C TYR A 42 -22.02 -19.91 -9.38
N ALA A 43 -22.09 -21.24 -9.26
CA ALA A 43 -20.92 -22.07 -8.94
C ALA A 43 -19.80 -21.87 -9.97
N ASN A 44 -20.11 -21.94 -11.27
CA ASN A 44 -19.13 -21.69 -12.33
C ASN A 44 -18.53 -20.27 -12.28
N MET A 45 -19.33 -19.26 -11.88
CA MET A 45 -18.84 -17.91 -11.69
C MET A 45 -17.87 -17.83 -10.51
N MET A 46 -18.22 -18.46 -9.39
CA MET A 46 -17.36 -18.51 -8.19
C MET A 46 -16.07 -19.28 -8.44
N ASP A 47 -16.12 -20.39 -9.19
CA ASP A 47 -14.93 -21.17 -9.56
C ASP A 47 -13.98 -20.36 -10.46
N LYS A 48 -14.54 -19.68 -11.47
CA LYS A 48 -13.76 -18.75 -12.30
C LYS A 48 -13.16 -17.61 -11.48
N TYR A 49 -13.89 -17.11 -10.49
CA TYR A 49 -13.39 -16.07 -9.59
C TYR A 49 -12.23 -16.58 -8.72
N ALA A 50 -12.38 -17.76 -8.11
CA ALA A 50 -11.34 -18.41 -7.33
C ALA A 50 -10.08 -18.68 -8.18
N ALA A 51 -10.24 -19.19 -9.41
CA ALA A 51 -9.13 -19.41 -10.33
C ALA A 51 -8.37 -18.10 -10.66
N ARG A 52 -9.08 -16.99 -10.88
CA ARG A 52 -8.47 -15.67 -11.09
C ARG A 52 -7.71 -15.17 -9.87
N ILE A 53 -8.24 -15.41 -8.67
CA ILE A 53 -7.54 -15.05 -7.43
C ILE A 53 -6.20 -15.79 -7.36
N VAL A 54 -6.19 -17.12 -7.56
CA VAL A 54 -4.96 -17.93 -7.53
C VAL A 54 -3.94 -17.46 -8.59
N GLN A 55 -4.40 -17.20 -9.81
CA GLN A 55 -3.55 -16.64 -10.87
C GLN A 55 -2.97 -15.27 -10.50
N THR A 56 -3.74 -14.44 -9.80
CA THR A 56 -3.26 -13.13 -9.32
C THR A 56 -2.17 -13.32 -8.27
N VAL A 57 -2.34 -14.25 -7.31
CA VAL A 57 -1.29 -14.57 -6.32
C VAL A 57 0.01 -14.97 -7.02
N GLN A 58 -0.07 -15.91 -7.97
CA GLN A 58 1.11 -16.37 -8.73
C GLN A 58 1.76 -15.24 -9.52
N SER A 59 0.95 -14.37 -10.14
CA SER A 59 1.47 -13.21 -10.87
C SER A 59 2.21 -12.23 -9.96
N VAL A 60 1.70 -12.02 -8.74
CA VAL A 60 2.37 -11.20 -7.72
C VAL A 60 3.70 -11.83 -7.32
N GLU A 61 3.73 -13.14 -7.05
CA GLU A 61 4.96 -13.85 -6.69
C GLU A 61 6.04 -13.72 -7.78
N LEU A 62 5.66 -13.94 -9.04
CA LEU A 62 6.55 -13.77 -10.20
C LEU A 62 7.03 -12.33 -10.35
N ALA A 63 6.15 -11.33 -10.16
CA ALA A 63 6.53 -9.93 -10.24
C ALA A 63 7.50 -9.53 -9.13
N VAL A 64 7.29 -10.03 -7.90
CA VAL A 64 8.19 -9.80 -6.76
C VAL A 64 9.56 -10.39 -7.04
N ASP A 65 9.62 -11.65 -7.45
CA ASP A 65 10.88 -12.33 -7.75
C ASP A 65 11.65 -11.62 -8.88
N LYS A 66 10.96 -11.26 -9.97
CA LYS A 66 11.57 -10.60 -11.13
C LYS A 66 12.09 -9.19 -10.86
N VAL A 67 11.50 -8.45 -9.93
CA VAL A 67 11.84 -7.03 -9.69
C VAL A 67 12.70 -6.84 -8.44
N PHE A 68 12.39 -7.60 -7.38
CA PHE A 68 12.99 -7.46 -6.07
C PHE A 68 13.71 -8.72 -5.59
N GLY A 69 13.70 -9.84 -6.35
CA GLY A 69 14.28 -11.12 -5.94
C GLY A 69 15.74 -11.00 -5.50
N ASP A 70 16.61 -10.46 -6.37
CA ASP A 70 18.02 -10.22 -6.04
C ASP A 70 18.19 -9.34 -4.79
N GLN A 71 17.33 -8.32 -4.67
CA GLN A 71 17.36 -7.40 -3.54
C GLN A 71 17.01 -8.08 -2.21
N ILE A 72 15.93 -8.86 -2.23
CA ILE A 72 15.46 -9.65 -1.10
C ILE A 72 16.49 -10.70 -0.70
N GLN A 73 17.08 -11.42 -1.66
CA GLN A 73 18.09 -12.44 -1.38
C GLN A 73 19.33 -11.85 -0.71
N ALA A 74 19.81 -10.71 -1.24
CA ALA A 74 20.93 -10.01 -0.64
C ALA A 74 20.62 -9.54 0.78
N TRP A 75 19.44 -8.99 1.04
CA TRP A 75 19.02 -8.61 2.39
C TRP A 75 18.91 -9.78 3.35
N LYS A 76 18.29 -10.89 2.92
CA LYS A 76 18.20 -12.13 3.74
C LYS A 76 19.59 -12.63 4.12
N SER A 77 20.47 -12.83 3.14
CA SER A 77 21.85 -13.28 3.37
C SER A 77 22.60 -12.37 4.35
N ARG A 78 22.36 -11.06 4.29
CA ARG A 78 22.99 -10.09 5.19
C ARG A 78 22.41 -10.12 6.59
N MET A 79 21.09 -10.15 6.74
CA MET A 79 20.46 -10.27 8.05
C MET A 79 20.86 -11.57 8.74
N ASP A 80 20.92 -12.68 8.02
CA ASP A 80 21.37 -13.97 8.55
C ASP A 80 22.84 -13.91 8.98
N SER A 81 23.69 -13.26 8.18
CA SER A 81 25.09 -13.02 8.54
C SER A 81 25.23 -12.12 9.78
N ALA A 82 24.41 -11.09 9.89
CA ALA A 82 24.47 -10.14 11.00
C ALA A 82 23.94 -10.74 12.31
N GLN A 83 22.90 -11.59 12.23
CA GLN A 83 22.38 -12.33 13.38
C GLN A 83 23.33 -13.45 13.85
N SER A 84 24.03 -14.10 12.93
CA SER A 84 25.01 -15.15 13.25
C SER A 84 26.32 -14.62 13.84
N HIS A 85 26.73 -13.41 13.46
CA HIS A 85 27.93 -12.78 14.00
C HIS A 85 27.57 -11.85 15.17
N LYS A 86 28.08 -12.13 16.37
CA LYS A 86 27.86 -11.29 17.58
C LYS A 86 28.29 -9.82 17.43
N LYS A 87 28.95 -9.45 16.33
CA LYS A 87 29.29 -8.07 15.98
C LYS A 87 28.88 -7.82 14.52
N PRO A 88 28.03 -6.80 14.26
CA PRO A 88 27.75 -6.35 12.91
C PRO A 88 29.07 -6.04 12.21
N LYS A 89 29.32 -6.64 11.04
CA LYS A 89 30.47 -6.25 10.22
C LYS A 89 30.14 -4.90 9.61
N GLU A 90 30.45 -3.82 10.33
CA GLU A 90 30.39 -2.45 9.80
C GLU A 90 31.36 -2.36 8.63
N ILE A 91 30.84 -2.56 7.43
CA ILE A 91 31.54 -2.07 6.24
C ILE A 91 31.20 -0.60 6.18
N ARG A 92 32.08 0.19 6.81
CA ARG A 92 32.09 1.62 6.58
C ARG A 92 32.37 1.82 5.09
N PRO A 93 31.58 2.63 4.37
CA PRO A 93 32.14 3.29 3.20
C PRO A 93 33.43 3.98 3.66
N ASP A 94 34.48 3.87 2.85
CA ASP A 94 35.80 4.38 3.20
C ASP A 94 35.66 5.81 3.71
N ALA A 95 36.22 6.15 4.87
CA ALA A 95 35.91 7.41 5.57
C ALA A 95 36.29 8.67 4.75
N SER A 96 37.10 8.48 3.71
CA SER A 96 37.47 9.46 2.68
C SER A 96 36.37 9.75 1.63
N SER A 97 35.32 8.94 1.58
CA SER A 97 34.23 9.02 0.58
C SER A 97 32.93 9.64 1.12
N LEU A 98 32.83 9.90 2.43
CA LEU A 98 31.64 10.46 3.08
C LEU A 98 31.71 12.00 3.11
N THR A 99 31.48 12.64 1.97
CA THR A 99 31.13 14.06 1.91
C THR A 99 29.62 14.22 1.87
N VAL A 100 29.11 15.36 2.34
CA VAL A 100 27.68 15.73 2.26
C VAL A 100 27.13 15.57 0.83
N ASP A 101 27.96 15.87 -0.17
CA ASP A 101 27.62 15.75 -1.59
C ASP A 101 27.51 14.29 -2.05
N ASN A 102 28.40 13.40 -1.56
CA ASN A 102 28.34 11.98 -1.87
C ASN A 102 27.14 11.30 -1.19
N ASP A 103 26.84 11.66 0.07
CA ASP A 103 25.66 11.14 0.77
C ASP A 103 24.34 11.55 0.08
N GLY A 104 24.29 12.79 -0.44
CA GLY A 104 23.17 13.25 -1.25
C GLY A 104 23.04 12.50 -2.58
N LEU A 105 24.15 12.24 -3.26
CA LEU A 105 24.18 11.49 -4.53
C LEU A 105 23.72 10.03 -4.35
N GLU A 106 24.22 9.35 -3.33
CA GLU A 106 23.81 7.99 -2.97
C GLU A 106 22.30 7.91 -2.70
N LEU A 107 21.76 8.90 -1.98
CA LEU A 107 20.33 8.96 -1.70
C LEU A 107 19.48 9.22 -2.95
N ARG A 108 19.96 10.06 -3.87
CA ARG A 108 19.33 10.26 -5.19
C ARG A 108 19.28 8.95 -5.97
N HIS A 109 20.41 8.24 -6.06
CA HIS A 109 20.48 6.96 -6.74
C HIS A 109 19.55 5.92 -6.11
N PHE A 110 19.51 5.85 -4.78
CA PHE A 110 18.58 4.97 -4.06
C PHE A 110 17.12 5.27 -4.42
N THR A 111 16.74 6.55 -4.37
CA THR A 111 15.37 6.99 -4.62
C THR A 111 14.96 6.68 -6.05
N SER A 112 15.85 6.97 -7.02
CA SER A 112 15.63 6.69 -8.44
C SER A 112 15.52 5.19 -8.73
N ASP A 113 16.41 4.36 -8.19
CA ASP A 113 16.34 2.90 -8.36
C ASP A 113 15.06 2.33 -7.74
N SER A 114 14.71 2.78 -6.53
CA SER A 114 13.47 2.40 -5.85
C SER A 114 12.24 2.74 -6.68
N LEU A 115 12.17 3.96 -7.23
CA LEU A 115 11.07 4.39 -8.09
C LEU A 115 10.98 3.55 -9.38
N ALA A 116 12.12 3.33 -10.05
CA ALA A 116 12.17 2.52 -11.27
C ALA A 116 11.68 1.09 -11.02
N ARG A 117 12.07 0.47 -9.90
CA ARG A 117 11.58 -0.85 -9.48
C ARG A 117 10.10 -0.83 -9.14
N GLN A 118 9.59 0.18 -8.43
CA GLN A 118 8.17 0.31 -8.12
C GLN A 118 7.31 0.39 -9.38
N LEU A 119 7.71 1.21 -10.36
CA LEU A 119 7.01 1.32 -11.65
C LEU A 119 7.09 0.01 -12.44
N LYS A 120 8.26 -0.64 -12.49
CA LYS A 120 8.43 -1.95 -13.13
C LYS A 120 7.57 -3.03 -12.47
N PHE A 121 7.47 -3.02 -11.14
CA PHE A 121 6.59 -3.91 -10.39
C PHE A 121 5.12 -3.66 -10.73
N ALA A 122 4.67 -2.41 -10.66
CA ALA A 122 3.29 -2.03 -11.01
C ALA A 122 2.92 -2.45 -12.44
N ALA A 123 3.84 -2.30 -13.40
CA ALA A 123 3.62 -2.69 -14.80
C ALA A 123 3.49 -4.21 -15.04
N LEU A 124 3.91 -5.04 -14.09
CA LEU A 124 3.80 -6.51 -14.16
C LEU A 124 2.53 -7.03 -13.45
N LEU A 125 1.78 -6.18 -12.76
CA LEU A 125 0.63 -6.57 -11.95
C LEU A 125 -0.66 -6.55 -12.77
N PRO A 126 -1.45 -7.65 -12.79
CA PRO A 126 -2.70 -7.72 -13.54
C PRO A 126 -3.66 -6.55 -13.32
N GLY A 127 -4.04 -5.89 -14.41
CA GLY A 127 -4.93 -4.73 -14.47
C GLY A 127 -4.25 -3.37 -14.25
N LEU A 128 -3.01 -3.30 -13.77
CA LEU A 128 -2.28 -2.04 -13.58
C LEU A 128 -1.59 -1.57 -14.86
N GLU A 129 -1.26 -2.49 -15.78
CA GLU A 129 -0.79 -2.20 -17.15
C GLU A 129 -1.70 -1.21 -17.89
N ASP A 130 -2.95 -1.25 -17.47
CA ASP A 130 -4.15 -0.78 -18.10
C ASP A 130 -4.56 0.62 -17.56
N PHE A 131 -3.79 1.16 -16.61
CA PHE A 131 -3.87 2.53 -16.13
C PHE A 131 -3.09 3.51 -17.03
N ASP A 132 -3.50 4.78 -17.02
CA ASP A 132 -2.70 5.84 -17.61
C ASP A 132 -1.41 6.08 -16.81
N GLU A 133 -0.43 6.72 -17.46
CA GLU A 133 0.88 6.97 -16.84
C GLU A 133 0.76 7.81 -15.57
N LEU A 134 -0.18 8.76 -15.52
CA LEU A 134 -0.42 9.57 -14.33
C LEU A 134 -0.87 8.71 -13.13
N THR A 135 -1.82 7.78 -13.34
CA THR A 135 -2.28 6.87 -12.28
C THR A 135 -1.17 5.90 -11.86
N LYS A 136 -0.34 5.43 -12.81
CA LYS A 136 0.84 4.60 -12.50
C LYS A 136 1.89 5.38 -11.70
N SER A 137 2.18 6.63 -12.05
CA SER A 137 3.07 7.48 -11.27
C SER A 137 2.52 7.72 -9.86
N ASN A 138 1.21 7.94 -9.72
CA ASN A 138 0.55 8.16 -8.44
C ASN A 138 0.70 6.99 -7.46
N VAL A 139 0.93 5.75 -7.92
CA VAL A 139 1.18 4.62 -7.00
C VAL A 139 2.61 4.59 -6.45
N ALA A 140 3.54 5.35 -7.05
CA ALA A 140 4.97 5.29 -6.74
C ALA A 140 5.54 6.61 -6.18
N VAL A 141 4.69 7.59 -5.84
CA VAL A 141 5.12 8.91 -5.34
C VAL A 141 4.47 9.27 -4.00
N GLY A 142 4.99 10.32 -3.37
CA GLY A 142 4.43 10.91 -2.16
C GLY A 142 4.38 9.96 -0.95
N TRP A 143 3.27 9.99 -0.20
CA TRP A 143 3.09 9.12 0.97
C TRP A 143 3.03 7.63 0.60
N LYS A 144 2.64 7.30 -0.63
CA LYS A 144 2.60 5.91 -1.12
C LYS A 144 3.99 5.34 -1.32
N TRP A 145 4.95 6.15 -1.78
CA TRP A 145 6.35 5.77 -1.80
C TRP A 145 6.87 5.48 -0.38
N LEU A 146 6.53 6.30 0.61
CA LEU A 146 6.91 6.05 2.00
C LEU A 146 6.28 4.76 2.53
N ALA A 147 5.01 4.52 2.22
CA ALA A 147 4.33 3.28 2.61
C ALA A 147 5.02 2.08 1.95
N PHE A 148 5.39 2.19 0.68
CA PHE A 148 6.19 1.19 -0.03
C PHE A 148 7.49 0.91 0.70
N PHE A 149 8.29 1.94 0.95
CA PHE A 149 9.56 1.83 1.65
C PHE A 149 9.38 1.13 3.01
N LEU A 150 8.38 1.55 3.80
CA LEU A 150 8.14 0.99 5.12
C LEU A 150 7.73 -0.48 5.09
N ILE A 151 6.82 -0.86 4.19
CA ILE A 151 6.34 -2.23 4.08
C ILE A 151 7.44 -3.15 3.53
N HIS A 152 8.09 -2.74 2.44
CA HIS A 152 9.14 -3.50 1.75
C HIS A 152 10.37 -3.75 2.63
N MET A 153 10.81 -2.73 3.38
CA MET A 153 11.99 -2.82 4.24
C MET A 153 11.72 -3.51 5.58
N SER A 154 10.47 -3.52 6.06
CA SER A 154 10.15 -3.99 7.42
C SER A 154 10.67 -5.39 7.79
N PRO A 155 10.73 -6.40 6.89
CA PRO A 155 11.27 -7.71 7.24
C PRO A 155 12.79 -7.70 7.46
N TYR A 156 13.48 -6.68 6.93
CA TYR A 156 14.95 -6.62 6.82
C TYR A 156 15.57 -5.42 7.54
N ALA A 157 14.76 -4.60 8.22
CA ALA A 157 15.21 -3.42 8.95
C ALA A 157 14.98 -3.56 10.45
N THR A 158 16.01 -3.23 11.22
CA THR A 158 15.99 -3.10 12.67
C THR A 158 16.65 -1.79 13.07
N GLU A 159 16.37 -1.30 14.27
CA GLU A 159 17.00 -0.07 14.78
C GLU A 159 18.54 -0.18 14.81
N LYS A 160 19.05 -1.40 15.06
CA LYS A 160 20.50 -1.67 15.12
C LYS A 160 21.10 -1.81 13.72
N GLU A 161 20.37 -2.46 12.81
CA GLU A 161 20.87 -2.86 11.50
C GLU A 161 19.83 -2.58 10.43
N THR A 162 20.21 -1.77 9.46
CA THR A 162 19.44 -1.52 8.24
C THR A 162 20.43 -1.61 7.10
N PHE A 163 20.00 -2.21 5.99
CA PHE A 163 20.82 -2.37 4.80
C PHE A 163 20.05 -1.85 3.60
N LEU A 164 20.47 -0.71 3.06
CA LEU A 164 19.99 -0.27 1.75
C LEU A 164 21.04 -0.65 0.72
N MET A 165 20.58 -1.12 -0.44
CA MET A 165 21.44 -1.38 -1.58
C MET A 165 21.20 -0.29 -2.62
N ILE A 166 22.28 0.31 -3.09
CA ILE A 166 22.23 1.40 -4.07
C ILE A 166 23.05 1.01 -5.29
N GLY A 167 22.49 1.31 -6.46
CA GLY A 167 23.16 1.15 -7.73
C GLY A 167 23.18 -0.29 -8.26
N PRO A 168 23.62 -0.46 -9.52
CA PRO A 168 23.62 -1.76 -10.20
C PRO A 168 24.64 -2.76 -9.63
N SER A 169 25.67 -2.28 -8.92
CA SER A 169 26.68 -3.16 -8.30
C SER A 169 26.30 -3.63 -6.89
N LEU A 170 25.24 -3.09 -6.27
CA LEU A 170 24.83 -3.40 -4.89
C LEU A 170 25.95 -3.15 -3.84
N GLU A 171 26.93 -2.31 -4.18
CA GLU A 171 28.17 -2.17 -3.40
C GLU A 171 28.04 -1.21 -2.21
N HIS A 172 27.15 -0.23 -2.30
CA HIS A 172 27.00 0.80 -1.28
C HIS A 172 26.06 0.35 -0.16
N ARG A 173 26.55 0.49 1.08
CA ARG A 173 25.91 -0.02 2.30
C ARG A 173 25.53 1.13 3.19
N LEU A 174 24.24 1.41 3.29
CA LEU A 174 23.73 2.42 4.20
C LEU A 174 23.29 1.74 5.51
N SER A 175 24.02 2.02 6.58
CA SER A 175 23.74 1.50 7.92
C SER A 175 22.71 2.37 8.66
N SER A 176 22.16 1.86 9.76
CA SER A 176 21.37 2.65 10.72
C SER A 176 22.10 3.91 11.18
N LYS A 177 23.43 3.87 11.32
CA LYS A 177 24.27 5.03 11.66
C LYS A 177 24.27 6.09 10.57
N TRP A 178 24.36 5.67 9.31
CA TRP A 178 24.32 6.59 8.17
C TRP A 178 22.94 7.23 8.03
N LEU A 179 21.86 6.44 8.19
CA LEU A 179 20.49 6.98 8.22
C LEU A 179 20.31 8.02 9.34
N ARG A 180 20.91 7.81 10.52
CA ARG A 180 20.91 8.78 11.62
C ARG A 180 21.71 10.05 11.33
N GLN A 181 22.65 10.01 10.37
CA GLN A 181 23.40 11.18 9.94
C GLN A 181 22.59 12.04 8.96
N ILE A 182 21.85 11.41 8.05
CA ILE A 182 21.15 12.12 6.97
C ILE A 182 19.70 12.49 7.29
N ALA A 183 18.98 11.67 8.06
CA ALA A 183 17.56 11.85 8.32
C ALA A 183 17.31 12.45 9.70
N GLU A 184 16.16 13.09 9.86
CA GLU A 184 15.73 13.58 11.17
C GLU A 184 15.58 12.41 12.17
N PRO A 185 16.16 12.52 13.38
CA PRO A 185 16.13 11.43 14.37
C PRO A 185 14.72 10.95 14.77
N GLU A 186 13.76 11.87 14.94
CA GLU A 186 12.39 11.50 15.32
C GLU A 186 11.66 10.76 14.19
N LEU A 187 11.83 11.23 12.95
CA LEU A 187 11.29 10.55 11.77
C LEU A 187 11.85 9.14 11.62
N LEU A 188 13.16 8.98 11.84
CA LEU A 188 13.81 7.69 11.78
C LEU A 188 13.34 6.75 12.92
N SER A 189 13.19 7.27 14.14
CA SER A 189 12.61 6.53 15.26
C SER A 189 11.18 6.05 14.95
N TYR A 190 10.38 6.94 14.35
CA TYR A 190 9.05 6.60 13.87
C TYR A 190 9.09 5.48 12.82
N PHE A 191 9.96 5.56 11.81
CA PHE A 191 10.13 4.50 10.81
C PHE A 191 10.49 3.16 11.43
N TYR A 192 11.44 3.13 12.38
CA TYR A 192 11.80 1.90 13.10
C TYR A 192 10.63 1.33 13.90
N SER A 193 9.83 2.18 14.56
CA SER A 193 8.62 1.73 15.25
C SER A 193 7.61 1.09 14.30
N VAL A 194 7.50 1.62 13.07
CA VAL A 194 6.61 1.08 12.04
C VAL A 194 7.15 -0.24 11.48
N PHE A 195 8.46 -0.37 11.26
CA PHE A 195 9.08 -1.64 10.85
C PHE A 195 8.81 -2.75 11.85
N VAL A 196 8.95 -2.48 13.15
CA VAL A 196 8.65 -3.44 14.21
C VAL A 196 7.19 -3.89 14.13
N LYS A 197 6.24 -2.94 14.09
CA LYS A 197 4.81 -3.26 13.97
C LYS A 197 4.51 -4.14 12.75
N PHE A 198 5.09 -3.83 11.59
CA PHE A 198 4.89 -4.61 10.37
C PHE A 198 5.44 -6.03 10.49
N ARG A 199 6.68 -6.17 10.97
CA ARG A 199 7.30 -7.48 11.19
C ARG A 199 6.49 -8.32 12.18
N ASP A 200 5.94 -7.68 13.22
CA ASP A 200 5.13 -8.35 14.23
C ASP A 200 3.77 -8.85 13.70
N ILE A 201 3.32 -8.42 12.52
CA ILE A 201 2.15 -9.05 11.87
C ILE A 201 2.47 -10.50 11.49
N GLY A 202 3.71 -10.78 11.10
CA GLY A 202 4.13 -12.10 10.62
C GLY A 202 3.53 -12.45 9.26
N LEU A 203 3.46 -11.49 8.34
CA LEU A 203 3.12 -11.76 6.94
C LEU A 203 4.30 -12.47 6.25
N ASN A 204 4.00 -13.45 5.39
CA ASN A 204 5.00 -13.98 4.47
C ASN A 204 5.28 -12.98 3.33
N GLN A 205 6.23 -13.32 2.45
CA GLN A 205 6.62 -12.43 1.35
C GLN A 205 5.44 -12.09 0.44
N THR A 206 4.72 -13.10 -0.06
CA THR A 206 3.55 -12.90 -0.94
C THR A 206 2.48 -12.04 -0.30
N GLU A 207 2.14 -12.30 0.96
CA GLU A 207 1.16 -11.53 1.74
C GLU A 207 1.61 -10.09 1.97
N THR A 208 2.90 -9.86 2.22
CA THR A 208 3.49 -8.53 2.39
C THR A 208 3.30 -7.69 1.13
N TYR A 209 3.57 -8.27 -0.04
CA TYR A 209 3.43 -7.58 -1.32
C TYR A 209 1.97 -7.43 -1.76
N LEU A 210 1.09 -8.37 -1.41
CA LEU A 210 -0.35 -8.20 -1.60
C LEU A 210 -0.89 -7.05 -0.74
N PHE A 211 -0.51 -6.98 0.54
CA PHE A 211 -0.86 -5.87 1.43
C PHE A 211 -0.31 -4.53 0.93
N LEU A 212 0.92 -4.53 0.42
CA LEU A 212 1.52 -3.37 -0.23
C LEU A 212 0.67 -2.90 -1.41
N ILE A 213 0.32 -3.79 -2.35
CA ILE A 213 -0.52 -3.42 -3.50
C ILE A 213 -1.85 -2.83 -3.05
N VAL A 214 -2.52 -3.45 -2.06
CA VAL A 214 -3.76 -2.92 -1.49
C VAL A 214 -3.57 -1.52 -0.92
N THR A 215 -2.44 -1.25 -0.26
CA THR A 215 -2.09 0.06 0.28
C THR A 215 -1.86 1.10 -0.83
N LEU A 216 -1.14 0.71 -1.89
CA LEU A 216 -0.82 1.60 -3.02
C LEU A 216 -2.05 1.90 -3.90
N LEU A 217 -2.96 0.94 -4.04
CA LEU A 217 -4.20 1.10 -4.80
C LEU A 217 -5.32 1.76 -3.99
N GLU A 218 -5.10 2.08 -2.71
CA GLU A 218 -6.13 2.69 -1.88
C GLU A 218 -6.64 3.97 -2.56
N PRO A 219 -7.96 4.05 -2.86
CA PRO A 219 -8.52 5.22 -3.50
C PRO A 219 -8.39 6.42 -2.57
N VAL A 220 -7.84 7.50 -3.09
CA VAL A 220 -7.85 8.78 -2.39
C VAL A 220 -9.30 9.22 -2.36
N LYS A 221 -9.87 9.43 -1.16
CA LYS A 221 -11.20 10.00 -1.02
C LYS A 221 -11.14 11.40 -1.62
N ALA A 222 -11.61 11.55 -2.87
CA ALA A 222 -11.84 12.87 -3.42
C ALA A 222 -12.81 13.55 -2.47
N SER A 223 -12.36 14.61 -1.81
CA SER A 223 -13.22 15.40 -0.96
C SER A 223 -14.38 15.90 -1.82
N THR A 224 -15.57 15.78 -1.25
CA THR A 224 -16.87 16.22 -1.77
C THR A 224 -16.94 17.74 -1.93
N GLY A 225 -16.09 18.32 -2.77
CA GLY A 225 -15.97 19.76 -3.00
C GLY A 225 -15.86 20.07 -4.49
N GLY A 226 -17.00 20.26 -5.15
CA GLY A 226 -17.05 20.92 -6.46
C GLY A 226 -17.86 20.18 -7.53
N ALA A 227 -19.19 20.33 -7.49
CA ALA A 227 -20.10 20.48 -8.64
C ALA A 227 -20.01 19.54 -9.87
N SER A 228 -19.32 18.40 -9.80
CA SER A 228 -19.34 17.34 -10.83
C SER A 228 -19.76 15.97 -10.28
N ALA A 229 -20.25 15.93 -9.03
CA ALA A 229 -20.86 14.77 -8.37
C ALA A 229 -22.25 14.39 -8.91
N GLY A 230 -22.59 14.79 -10.15
CA GLY A 230 -23.87 14.52 -10.79
C GLY A 230 -23.89 13.31 -11.72
N LEU A 231 -22.73 12.73 -12.09
CA LEU A 231 -22.68 11.64 -13.07
C LEU A 231 -21.70 10.53 -12.68
N SER A 232 -22.21 9.59 -11.89
CA SER A 232 -22.24 8.15 -12.20
C SER A 232 -21.91 7.29 -10.98
N GLY A 233 -22.84 6.41 -10.60
CA GLY A 233 -22.59 5.30 -9.68
C GLY A 233 -21.67 4.21 -10.28
N LYS A 234 -20.74 4.56 -11.18
CA LYS A 234 -19.76 3.66 -11.76
C LYS A 234 -18.51 3.68 -10.88
N LYS A 235 -18.18 2.53 -10.27
CA LYS A 235 -16.90 2.32 -9.60
C LYS A 235 -15.77 2.65 -10.56
N THR A 236 -14.80 3.43 -10.11
CA THR A 236 -13.59 3.69 -10.90
C THR A 236 -12.80 2.40 -11.09
N LYS A 237 -11.99 2.31 -12.15
CA LYS A 237 -11.13 1.14 -12.40
C LYS A 237 -10.19 0.87 -11.22
N SER A 238 -9.68 1.93 -10.57
CA SER A 238 -8.86 1.84 -9.36
C SER A 238 -9.59 1.25 -8.17
N GLU A 239 -10.86 1.62 -7.93
CA GLU A 239 -11.68 0.99 -6.89
C GLU A 239 -11.93 -0.49 -7.15
N VAL A 240 -12.14 -0.89 -8.41
CA VAL A 240 -12.34 -2.29 -8.78
C VAL A 240 -11.07 -3.08 -8.51
N LEU A 241 -9.90 -2.57 -8.93
CA LEU A 241 -8.63 -3.23 -8.69
C LEU A 241 -8.26 -3.28 -7.21
N TYR A 242 -8.45 -2.20 -6.46
CA TYR A 242 -8.26 -2.18 -5.02
C TYR A 242 -9.07 -3.28 -4.32
N ARG A 243 -10.36 -3.44 -4.69
CA ARG A 243 -11.21 -4.51 -4.12
C ARG A 243 -10.72 -5.90 -4.52
N HIS A 244 -10.37 -6.09 -5.79
CA HIS A 244 -9.82 -7.37 -6.27
C HIS A 244 -8.56 -7.75 -5.49
N TYR A 245 -7.58 -6.86 -5.38
CA TYR A 245 -6.35 -7.13 -4.63
C TYR A 245 -6.59 -7.30 -3.13
N ALA A 246 -7.58 -6.63 -2.54
CA ALA A 246 -7.99 -6.87 -1.16
C ALA A 246 -8.54 -8.29 -0.98
N ASP A 247 -9.40 -8.76 -1.89
CA ASP A 247 -9.94 -10.12 -1.86
C ASP A 247 -8.84 -11.16 -2.05
N VAL A 248 -7.88 -10.91 -2.97
CA VAL A 248 -6.71 -11.77 -3.18
C VAL A 248 -5.83 -11.83 -1.94
N PHE A 249 -5.62 -10.69 -1.26
CA PHE A 249 -4.87 -10.63 0.00
C PHE A 249 -5.55 -11.44 1.10
N PHE A 250 -6.85 -11.28 1.32
CA PHE A 250 -7.59 -12.05 2.31
C PHE A 250 -7.67 -13.54 1.96
N TYR A 251 -7.73 -13.88 0.68
CA TYR A 251 -7.62 -15.25 0.21
C TYR A 251 -6.25 -15.85 0.58
N ALA A 252 -5.14 -15.14 0.31
CA ALA A 252 -3.80 -15.59 0.66
C ALA A 252 -3.67 -15.83 2.17
N LEU A 253 -4.11 -14.88 2.99
CA LEU A 253 -4.12 -15.03 4.46
C LEU A 253 -4.93 -16.25 4.92
N LYS A 254 -6.11 -16.47 4.34
CA LYS A 254 -6.97 -17.61 4.68
C LYS A 254 -6.35 -18.94 4.23
N SER A 255 -5.67 -18.95 3.09
CA SER A 255 -5.04 -20.15 2.51
C SER A 255 -3.88 -20.68 3.35
N ARG A 256 -3.25 -19.83 4.18
CA ARG A 256 -2.21 -20.21 5.13
C ARG A 256 -2.69 -21.14 6.25
N ALA A 257 -3.99 -21.47 6.29
CA ALA A 257 -4.61 -22.36 7.27
C ALA A 257 -4.35 -21.94 8.73
N LEU A 258 -4.25 -20.63 8.97
CA LEU A 258 -4.15 -20.08 10.32
C LEU A 258 -5.37 -20.49 11.15
N GLY A 259 -5.16 -20.83 12.42
CA GLY A 259 -6.26 -20.99 13.36
C GLY A 259 -7.13 -19.72 13.39
N SER A 260 -8.42 -19.86 13.73
CA SER A 260 -9.35 -18.72 13.76
C SER A 260 -8.87 -17.59 14.68
N ALA A 261 -8.28 -17.94 15.83
CA ALA A 261 -7.70 -16.98 16.77
C ALA A 261 -6.50 -16.22 16.18
N GLU A 262 -5.59 -16.93 15.50
CA GLU A 262 -4.41 -16.30 14.89
C GLU A 262 -4.80 -15.38 13.72
N SER A 263 -5.75 -15.82 12.89
CA SER A 263 -6.32 -14.99 11.82
C SER A 263 -6.91 -13.68 12.38
N ALA A 264 -7.64 -13.75 13.50
CA ALA A 264 -8.20 -12.56 14.15
C ALA A 264 -7.11 -11.62 14.69
N VAL A 265 -6.02 -12.16 15.23
CA VAL A 265 -4.86 -11.36 15.68
C VAL A 265 -4.21 -10.65 14.49
N VAL A 266 -3.97 -11.35 13.39
CA VAL A 266 -3.38 -10.77 12.16
C VAL A 266 -4.28 -9.66 11.61
N CYS A 267 -5.59 -9.91 11.47
CA CYS A 267 -6.55 -8.91 11.00
C CYS A 267 -6.60 -7.66 11.90
N ARG A 268 -6.54 -7.84 13.22
CA ARG A 268 -6.49 -6.73 14.18
C ARG A 268 -5.21 -5.89 13.99
N LYS A 269 -4.03 -6.53 13.92
CA LYS A 269 -2.75 -5.84 13.68
C LYS A 269 -2.73 -5.09 12.33
N LEU A 270 -3.27 -5.69 11.28
CA LEU A 270 -3.40 -5.06 9.96
C LEU A 270 -4.30 -3.82 10.01
N THR A 271 -5.42 -3.91 10.74
CA THR A 271 -6.31 -2.78 10.98
C THR A 271 -5.58 -1.68 11.75
N GLU A 272 -4.95 -2.01 12.87
CA GLU A 272 -4.18 -1.06 13.68
C GLU A 272 -3.10 -0.34 12.86
N ILE A 273 -2.34 -1.05 12.02
CA ILE A 273 -1.33 -0.45 11.15
C ILE A 273 -1.94 0.47 10.09
N ARG A 274 -3.05 0.05 9.47
CA ARG A 274 -3.73 0.88 8.47
C ARG A 274 -4.29 2.15 9.11
N GLU A 275 -4.86 2.03 10.30
CA GLU A 275 -5.52 3.13 10.98
C GLU A 275 -4.55 4.09 11.67
N SER A 276 -3.48 3.57 12.26
CA SER A 276 -2.48 4.37 12.96
C SER A 276 -1.30 4.72 12.05
N SER A 277 -0.50 3.75 11.65
CA SER A 277 0.76 3.98 10.95
C SER A 277 0.56 4.62 9.57
N ILE A 278 -0.31 4.07 8.72
CA ILE A 278 -0.49 4.60 7.35
C ILE A 278 -1.13 5.99 7.37
N ARG A 279 -2.13 6.23 8.24
CA ARG A 279 -2.72 7.58 8.38
C ARG A 279 -1.72 8.58 8.95
N SER A 280 -0.95 8.20 9.97
CA SER A 280 0.11 9.05 10.53
C SER A 280 1.18 9.36 9.49
N LEU A 281 1.56 8.39 8.65
CA LEU A 281 2.51 8.60 7.56
C LEU A 281 2.01 9.64 6.56
N ARG A 282 0.73 9.61 6.20
CA ARG A 282 0.12 10.66 5.36
C ARG A 282 0.21 12.04 6.01
N ARG A 283 -0.05 12.13 7.33
CA ARG A 283 0.04 13.40 8.07
C ARG A 283 1.48 13.92 8.12
N ILE A 284 2.43 13.06 8.47
CA ILE A 284 3.87 13.37 8.49
C ILE A 284 4.31 13.85 7.10
N HIS A 285 4.05 13.06 6.06
CA HIS A 285 4.40 13.40 4.69
C HIS A 285 3.85 14.78 4.29
N ARG A 286 2.56 15.04 4.52
CA ARG A 286 1.93 16.32 4.20
C ARG A 286 2.53 17.49 4.97
N HIS A 287 2.79 17.31 6.27
CA HIS A 287 3.35 18.36 7.10
C HIS A 287 4.78 18.70 6.68
N TYR A 288 5.59 17.67 6.39
CA TYR A 288 6.99 17.83 5.99
C TYR A 288 7.12 18.43 4.59
N LEU A 289 6.29 17.99 3.62
CA LEU A 289 6.24 18.59 2.27
C LEU A 289 5.90 20.08 2.25
N ARG A 290 5.23 20.61 3.27
CA ARG A 290 4.92 22.05 3.35
C ARG A 290 6.05 22.87 3.96
N ASN A 291 6.96 22.21 4.66
CA ASN A 291 8.07 22.81 5.38
C ASN A 291 9.42 22.33 4.79
N LEU A 292 9.47 22.12 3.47
CA LEU A 292 10.65 21.66 2.76
C LEU A 292 11.83 22.60 3.05
N PHE A 293 12.93 22.01 3.52
CA PHE A 293 14.17 22.72 3.75
C PHE A 293 15.23 22.25 2.76
N ASN A 294 15.85 23.19 2.06
CA ASN A 294 16.92 22.93 1.08
C ASN A 294 18.33 23.10 1.68
N GLY A 295 18.52 22.93 2.99
CA GLY A 295 19.81 23.17 3.67
C GLY A 295 20.56 21.92 4.14
N SER A 296 21.40 22.09 5.17
CA SER A 296 22.45 21.15 5.60
C SER A 296 21.97 19.92 6.39
N ILE A 297 22.74 18.83 6.29
CA ILE A 297 22.56 17.53 6.99
C ILE A 297 22.60 17.67 8.53
N PRO A 298 21.77 16.92 9.30
CA PRO A 298 20.69 16.05 8.85
C PRO A 298 19.56 16.87 8.20
N TYR A 299 18.99 16.34 7.12
CA TYR A 299 17.88 16.98 6.42
C TYR A 299 16.65 16.98 7.33
N ARG A 300 16.14 18.18 7.63
CA ARG A 300 15.01 18.42 8.55
C ARG A 300 14.04 19.38 7.90
N ALA A 301 12.74 19.15 8.08
CA ALA A 301 11.75 20.15 7.71
C ALA A 301 11.88 21.38 8.64
N ILE A 302 11.81 22.60 8.09
CA ILE A 302 11.93 23.85 8.84
C ILE A 302 10.75 24.76 8.53
N SER A 303 10.07 25.21 9.59
CA SER A 303 9.01 26.22 9.52
C SER A 303 9.54 27.60 9.92
N SER A 304 8.72 28.63 9.80
CA SER A 304 9.05 29.98 10.30
C SER A 304 9.31 30.04 11.82
N GLN A 305 8.88 29.03 12.58
CA GLN A 305 9.05 28.95 14.03
C GLN A 305 10.20 28.03 14.47
N GLY A 306 10.89 27.39 13.51
CA GLY A 306 12.01 26.48 13.78
C GLY A 306 11.83 25.09 13.16
N PRO A 307 12.69 24.12 13.56
CA PRO A 307 12.61 22.75 13.09
C PRO A 307 11.26 22.13 13.38
N VAL A 308 10.69 21.46 12.38
CA VAL A 308 9.44 20.71 12.49
C VAL A 308 9.75 19.30 12.99
N THR A 309 8.94 18.82 13.92
CA THR A 309 9.06 17.47 14.49
C THR A 309 7.96 16.53 14.02
N VAL A 310 8.14 15.22 14.24
CA VAL A 310 7.08 14.23 14.03
C VAL A 310 5.89 14.53 14.95
N HIS A 311 6.14 14.97 16.17
CA HIS A 311 5.08 15.34 17.11
C HIS A 311 4.18 16.46 16.58
N ASP A 312 4.78 17.52 16.01
CA ASP A 312 4.05 18.64 15.41
C ASP A 312 3.16 18.15 14.26
N ALA A 313 3.69 17.28 13.41
CA ALA A 313 2.94 16.69 12.30
C ALA A 313 1.72 15.87 12.74
N LEU A 314 1.84 15.15 13.86
CA LEU A 314 0.79 14.28 14.38
C LEU A 314 -0.29 15.02 15.17
N THR A 315 0.06 16.15 15.78
CA THR A 315 -0.83 16.96 16.64
C THR A 315 -1.51 18.12 15.92
N SER A 316 -0.96 18.58 14.79
CA SER A 316 -1.53 19.66 13.99
C SER A 316 -2.99 19.37 13.58
N SER A 317 -3.91 20.17 14.11
CA SER A 317 -5.35 20.12 13.83
C SER A 317 -5.77 20.84 12.53
N ILE A 318 -4.82 21.50 11.85
CA ILE A 318 -5.06 22.52 10.81
C ILE A 318 -5.51 21.93 9.45
N TYR A 319 -5.69 20.62 9.33
CA TYR A 319 -5.91 19.99 8.02
C TYR A 319 -7.40 19.84 7.69
N SER A 320 -7.96 20.75 6.89
CA SER A 320 -9.11 20.39 6.05
C SER A 320 -8.62 19.48 4.92
N ASP A 321 -9.36 18.40 4.66
CA ASP A 321 -9.04 17.41 3.61
C ASP A 321 -9.09 18.01 2.19
N ASP A 322 -9.57 19.25 2.03
CA ASP A 322 -9.88 19.86 0.73
C ASP A 322 -8.66 20.44 -0.02
N LEU A 323 -7.69 21.03 0.68
CA LEU A 323 -6.46 21.53 0.05
C LEU A 323 -5.42 20.42 -0.20
N ALA A 324 -5.71 19.20 0.27
CA ALA A 324 -4.75 18.10 0.38
C ALA A 324 -4.60 17.26 -0.90
N ASN A 325 -5.62 17.22 -1.76
CA ASN A 325 -5.64 16.31 -2.90
C ASN A 325 -4.78 16.77 -4.09
N ASN A 326 -4.45 18.07 -4.20
CA ASN A 326 -3.62 18.61 -5.29
C ASN A 326 -2.10 18.55 -5.02
N LEU A 327 -1.66 18.57 -3.75
CA LEU A 327 -0.24 18.49 -3.38
C LEU A 327 0.28 17.04 -3.26
N ASP A 328 -0.61 16.07 -3.06
CA ASP A 328 -0.25 14.65 -2.92
C ASP A 328 0.12 14.00 -4.28
N ALA A 329 -0.16 14.64 -5.42
CA ALA A 329 -0.09 14.03 -6.75
C ALA A 329 1.27 14.20 -7.48
N VAL A 330 2.09 15.21 -7.15
CA VAL A 330 3.31 15.49 -7.92
C VAL A 330 4.35 16.16 -7.02
N ASN A 331 4.93 15.42 -6.06
CA ASN A 331 6.13 15.93 -5.39
C ASN A 331 7.30 14.96 -5.53
N ALA A 332 8.21 15.37 -6.41
CA ALA A 332 9.51 14.79 -6.69
C ALA A 332 10.50 15.20 -5.59
N SER A 333 10.20 14.94 -4.32
CA SER A 333 11.15 15.13 -3.22
C SER A 333 11.55 13.77 -2.70
N CYS A 334 12.84 13.55 -2.39
CA CYS A 334 13.27 12.30 -1.76
C CYS A 334 12.49 12.11 -0.44
N PRO A 335 11.63 11.10 -0.30
CA PRO A 335 10.72 11.07 0.85
C PRO A 335 11.42 10.74 2.17
N LEU A 336 12.66 10.23 2.13
CA LEU A 336 13.48 9.99 3.33
C LEU A 336 14.03 11.28 3.96
N THR A 337 14.17 12.34 3.17
CA THR A 337 14.81 13.59 3.60
C THR A 337 13.94 14.81 3.37
N PHE A 338 12.86 14.65 2.61
CA PHE A 338 12.00 15.74 2.15
C PHE A 338 12.82 16.87 1.52
N ASN A 339 13.91 16.49 0.85
CA ASN A 339 14.77 17.42 0.14
C ASN A 339 14.46 17.34 -1.35
N SER A 340 13.98 18.46 -1.90
CA SER A 340 13.65 18.59 -3.33
C SER A 340 14.88 18.49 -4.23
N ASN A 341 16.06 18.85 -3.69
CA ASN A 341 17.32 18.69 -4.40
C ASN A 341 17.80 17.23 -4.42
N LEU A 342 17.09 16.25 -3.85
CA LEU A 342 17.54 14.86 -3.81
C LEU A 342 16.68 13.92 -4.67
N PHE A 343 15.98 14.48 -5.66
CA PHE A 343 15.19 13.74 -6.64
C PHE A 343 15.73 13.89 -8.07
#